data_AF-A0A3D0TGX6-F1
#
_entry.id   AF-A0A3D0TGX6-F1
#
_cell.length_a   1.000
_cell.length_b   1.000
_cell.length_c   1.000
_cell.angle_alpha   90.00
_cell.angle_beta   90.00
_cell.angle_gamma   90.00
#
_symmetry.space_group_name_H-M   'P 1'
#
loop_
_entity.id
_entity.type
_entity.pdbx_description
1 polymer ?
#
loop_
_entity_poly.entity_id
_entity_poly.type
_entity_poly.pdbx_seq_one_letter_code
_entity_poly.pdbx_strand_id
1 'polypeptide(L)'
;GMGLERICRVLQGVDSNYSTDLFIPILDSISEVTGQTDSGREVSVAYRVIADHLRSLSFAIADGALPSNEGRGYVLRRMLRRATRFGRVLNMHEPFIYKLVPILSEVMGDAFPEINKQQKHVQNVIKAEETSFGLTLDRGLEIFEKMAATAETISAKKLSGENAFKLYDTYG
;
A
#
# COMPACT_ATOMS: atom_id res chain seq x y z
N GLY A 1 1.71 -22.23 -14.68
CA GLY A 1 2.47 -21.21 -13.95
C GLY A 1 2.67 -21.67 -12.52
N MET A 2 3.89 -21.57 -11.99
CA MET A 2 4.24 -21.87 -10.60
C MET A 2 4.56 -20.54 -9.91
N GLY A 3 3.90 -20.24 -8.78
CA GLY A 3 4.14 -18.98 -8.07
C GLY A 3 5.45 -19.02 -7.29
N LEU A 4 6.39 -18.14 -7.62
CA LEU A 4 7.72 -18.09 -7.02
C LEU A 4 7.66 -17.96 -5.50
N GLU A 5 6.88 -17.00 -4.99
CA GLU A 5 6.75 -16.72 -3.56
C GLU A 5 6.22 -17.93 -2.78
N ARG A 6 5.36 -18.75 -3.42
CA ARG A 6 4.80 -19.96 -2.81
C ARG A 6 5.79 -21.10 -2.77
N ILE A 7 6.62 -21.27 -3.80
CA ILE A 7 7.66 -22.31 -3.78
C ILE A 7 8.80 -21.91 -2.84
N CYS A 8 9.20 -20.63 -2.80
CA CYS A 8 10.16 -20.11 -1.82
C CYS A 8 9.73 -20.41 -0.39
N ARG A 9 8.46 -20.15 -0.06
CA ARG A 9 7.89 -20.48 1.25
C ARG A 9 8.13 -21.95 1.64
N VAL A 10 7.85 -22.89 0.73
CA VAL A 10 8.00 -24.33 0.99
C VAL A 10 9.48 -24.70 1.12
N LEU A 11 10.34 -24.22 0.21
CA LEU A 11 11.77 -24.54 0.19
C LEU A 11 12.52 -23.96 1.40
N GLN A 12 12.11 -22.80 1.88
CA GLN A 12 12.67 -22.13 3.06
C GLN A 12 12.07 -22.65 4.38
N GLY A 13 11.05 -23.51 4.32
CA GLY A 13 10.42 -24.09 5.51
C GLY A 13 9.66 -23.08 6.36
N VAL A 14 9.12 -22.01 5.75
CA VAL A 14 8.42 -20.92 6.46
C VAL A 14 6.90 -21.01 6.30
N ASP A 15 6.17 -20.41 7.24
CA ASP A 15 4.72 -20.55 7.39
C ASP A 15 3.90 -19.59 6.52
N SER A 16 4.54 -18.61 5.89
CA SER A 16 3.91 -17.55 5.11
C SER A 16 4.81 -17.10 3.96
N ASN A 17 4.20 -16.66 2.86
CA ASN A 17 4.95 -16.05 1.75
C ASN A 17 5.68 -14.79 2.21
N TYR A 18 5.12 -14.07 3.18
CA TYR A 18 5.69 -12.86 3.76
C TYR A 18 6.89 -13.14 4.69
N SER A 19 7.11 -14.40 5.06
CA SER A 19 8.25 -14.84 5.87
C SER A 19 9.41 -15.32 4.99
N THR A 20 9.39 -15.03 3.69
CA THR A 20 10.45 -15.41 2.74
C THR A 20 11.50 -14.31 2.61
N ASP A 21 12.67 -14.68 2.11
CA ASP A 21 13.74 -13.76 1.67
C ASP A 21 13.27 -12.65 0.71
N LEU A 22 12.20 -12.88 -0.05
CA LEU A 22 11.61 -11.87 -0.94
C LEU A 22 10.82 -10.77 -0.22
N PHE A 23 10.38 -11.00 1.01
CA PHE A 23 9.53 -10.05 1.75
C PHE A 23 10.17 -9.54 3.03
N ILE A 24 10.93 -10.36 3.76
CA ILE A 24 11.53 -9.97 5.04
C ILE A 24 12.28 -8.63 4.95
N PRO A 25 13.18 -8.39 3.98
CA PRO A 25 13.89 -7.11 3.90
C PRO A 25 12.96 -5.91 3.69
N ILE A 26 11.86 -6.10 2.95
CA ILE A 26 10.86 -5.05 2.73
C ILE A 26 10.08 -4.78 4.02
N LEU A 27 9.70 -5.82 4.76
CA LEU A 27 8.99 -5.70 6.03
C LEU A 27 9.87 -5.05 7.11
N ASP A 28 11.15 -5.41 7.16
CA ASP A 28 12.14 -4.79 8.04
C ASP A 28 12.31 -3.30 7.72
N SER A 29 12.39 -2.94 6.43
CA SER A 29 12.44 -1.54 6.03
C SER A 29 11.16 -0.77 6.38
N ILE A 30 9.97 -1.40 6.35
CA ILE A 30 8.74 -0.79 6.87
C ILE A 30 8.88 -0.53 8.38
N SER A 31 9.42 -1.48 9.13
CA SER A 31 9.71 -1.30 10.57
C SER A 31 10.62 -0.10 10.82
N GLU A 32 11.75 -0.02 10.09
CA GLU A 32 12.71 1.08 10.22
C GLU A 32 12.12 2.44 9.85
N VAL A 33 11.37 2.52 8.75
CA VAL A 33 10.81 3.78 8.25
C VAL A 33 9.66 4.28 9.12
N THR A 34 8.88 3.37 9.72
CA THR A 34 7.69 3.72 10.51
C THR A 34 7.93 3.75 12.01
N GLY A 35 9.01 3.11 12.49
CA GLY A 35 9.27 2.89 13.92
C GLY A 35 8.27 1.93 14.59
N GLN A 36 7.43 1.24 13.82
CA GLN A 36 6.49 0.23 14.33
C GLN A 36 7.13 -1.16 14.27
N THR A 37 6.69 -2.05 15.14
CA THR A 37 7.05 -3.47 15.08
C THR A 37 5.90 -4.25 14.46
N ASP A 38 6.18 -5.18 13.54
CA ASP A 38 5.18 -6.11 13.01
C ASP A 38 4.61 -7.00 14.13
N SER A 39 3.59 -6.49 14.81
CA SER A 39 3.03 -7.10 16.02
C SER A 39 1.54 -6.83 16.14
N GLY A 40 0.77 -7.89 16.38
CA GLY A 40 -0.67 -7.81 16.41
C GLY A 40 -1.32 -7.84 15.02
N ARG A 41 -2.55 -8.33 14.97
CA ARG A 41 -3.23 -8.68 13.72
C ARG A 41 -3.36 -7.49 12.75
N GLU A 42 -3.70 -6.31 13.26
CA GLU A 42 -3.97 -5.15 12.41
C GLU A 42 -2.70 -4.58 11.78
N VAL A 43 -1.64 -4.44 12.57
CA VAL A 43 -0.31 -4.00 12.12
C VAL A 43 0.26 -4.99 11.11
N SER A 44 0.22 -6.30 11.39
CA SER A 44 0.68 -7.31 10.44
C SER A 44 -0.07 -7.28 9.11
N VAL A 45 -1.37 -6.96 9.11
CA VAL A 45 -2.11 -6.75 7.87
C VAL A 45 -1.61 -5.51 7.14
N ALA A 46 -1.37 -4.41 7.84
CA ALA A 46 -0.84 -3.18 7.24
C ALA A 46 0.51 -3.43 6.56
N TYR A 47 1.45 -4.09 7.25
CA TYR A 47 2.76 -4.49 6.72
C TYR A 47 2.63 -5.26 5.41
N ARG A 48 1.82 -6.32 5.42
CA ARG A 48 1.60 -7.19 4.24
C ARG A 48 0.96 -6.44 3.08
N VAL A 49 -0.02 -5.57 3.34
CA VAL A 49 -0.65 -4.75 2.30
C VAL A 49 0.32 -3.76 1.70
N ILE A 50 1.11 -3.06 2.52
CA ILE A 50 2.08 -2.08 2.04
C ILE A 50 3.17 -2.76 1.21
N ALA A 51 3.74 -3.87 1.67
CA ALA A 51 4.78 -4.60 0.95
C ALA A 51 4.29 -5.12 -0.42
N ASP A 52 3.09 -5.68 -0.47
CA ASP A 52 2.52 -6.23 -1.70
C ASP A 52 2.17 -5.13 -2.73
N HIS A 53 1.58 -4.02 -2.26
CA HIS A 53 1.27 -2.88 -3.11
C HIS A 53 2.52 -2.13 -3.56
N LEU A 54 3.54 -2.00 -2.72
CA LEU A 54 4.83 -1.44 -3.10
C LEU A 54 5.41 -2.20 -4.30
N ARG A 55 5.46 -3.53 -4.26
CA ARG A 55 5.94 -4.37 -5.37
C ARG A 55 5.13 -4.10 -6.64
N SER A 56 3.81 -4.23 -6.56
CA SER A 56 2.91 -4.07 -7.71
C SER A 56 2.98 -2.68 -8.34
N LEU A 57 2.98 -1.63 -7.52
CA LEU A 57 3.08 -0.24 -7.99
C LEU A 57 4.43 0.03 -8.64
N SER A 58 5.51 -0.42 -8.01
CA SER A 58 6.86 -0.11 -8.46
C SER A 58 7.17 -0.72 -9.82
N PHE A 59 6.80 -1.98 -10.05
CA PHE A 59 6.95 -2.60 -11.37
C PHE A 59 6.04 -1.99 -12.41
N ALA A 60 4.76 -1.73 -12.09
CA ALA A 60 3.87 -1.10 -13.04
C ALA A 60 4.35 0.29 -13.49
N ILE A 61 4.89 1.07 -12.55
CA ILE A 61 5.45 2.41 -12.85
C ILE A 61 6.78 2.29 -13.61
N ALA A 62 7.64 1.33 -13.26
CA ALA A 62 8.87 1.07 -14.01
C ALA A 62 8.58 0.68 -15.47
N ASP A 63 7.48 -0.02 -15.72
CA ASP A 63 6.98 -0.38 -17.06
C ASP A 63 6.21 0.76 -17.78
N GLY A 64 6.14 1.95 -17.16
CA GLY A 64 5.58 3.16 -17.76
C GLY A 64 4.09 3.39 -17.50
N ALA A 65 3.43 2.58 -16.66
CA ALA A 65 2.06 2.86 -16.24
C ALA A 65 2.02 3.92 -15.12
N LEU A 66 1.07 4.85 -15.19
CA LEU A 66 0.93 5.92 -14.20
C LEU A 66 -0.44 5.85 -13.52
N PRO A 67 -0.54 6.20 -12.21
CA PRO A 67 -1.82 6.41 -11.55
C PRO A 67 -2.68 7.43 -12.31
N SER A 68 -3.97 7.11 -12.50
CA SER A 68 -4.92 7.99 -13.20
C SER A 68 -6.35 7.72 -12.74
N ASN A 69 -7.34 8.43 -13.31
CA ASN A 69 -8.76 8.20 -13.04
C ASN A 69 -9.39 7.09 -13.90
N GLU A 70 -8.65 6.50 -14.84
CA GLU A 70 -9.22 5.59 -15.83
C GLU A 70 -8.35 4.35 -16.08
N GLY A 71 -9.00 3.27 -16.52
CA GLY A 71 -8.33 2.04 -16.96
C GLY A 71 -7.33 1.48 -15.95
N ARG A 72 -6.13 1.15 -16.43
CA ARG A 72 -5.04 0.57 -15.60
C ARG A 72 -4.51 1.57 -14.58
N GLY A 73 -4.47 2.86 -14.92
CA GLY A 73 -4.01 3.89 -13.99
C GLY A 73 -4.93 4.03 -12.79
N TYR A 74 -6.24 3.81 -12.96
CA TYR A 74 -7.18 3.76 -11.83
C TYR A 74 -6.92 2.58 -10.89
N VAL A 75 -6.47 1.44 -11.42
CA VAL A 75 -6.05 0.30 -10.58
C VAL A 75 -4.83 0.67 -9.74
N LEU A 76 -3.81 1.28 -10.35
CA LEU A 76 -2.62 1.74 -9.62
C LEU A 76 -2.96 2.78 -8.55
N ARG A 77 -3.79 3.77 -8.91
CA ARG A 77 -4.29 4.77 -7.97
C ARG A 77 -4.94 4.12 -6.74
N ARG A 78 -5.84 3.15 -6.93
CA ARG A 78 -6.49 2.45 -5.81
C ARG A 78 -5.52 1.66 -4.95
N MET A 79 -4.53 0.98 -5.54
CA MET A 79 -3.51 0.25 -4.77
C MET A 79 -2.67 1.21 -3.92
N LEU A 80 -2.23 2.34 -4.48
CA LEU A 80 -1.47 3.33 -3.73
C LEU A 80 -2.30 3.95 -2.61
N ARG A 81 -3.54 4.38 -2.88
CA ARG A 81 -4.45 4.91 -1.85
C ARG A 81 -4.71 3.91 -0.73
N ARG A 82 -4.86 2.62 -1.07
CA ARG A 82 -5.00 1.54 -0.08
C ARG A 82 -3.75 1.41 0.77
N ALA A 83 -2.55 1.39 0.18
CA ALA A 83 -1.30 1.36 0.92
C ALA A 83 -1.16 2.58 1.85
N THR A 84 -1.46 3.79 1.36
CA THR A 84 -1.43 5.03 2.16
C THR A 84 -2.42 4.97 3.33
N ARG A 85 -3.65 4.45 3.12
CA ARG A 85 -4.62 4.25 4.21
C ARG A 85 -4.10 3.28 5.27
N PHE A 86 -3.45 2.18 4.88
CA PHE A 86 -2.81 1.28 5.83
C PHE A 86 -1.59 1.91 6.52
N GLY A 87 -0.95 2.90 5.90
CA GLY A 87 0.02 3.77 6.58
C GLY A 87 -0.52 4.44 7.84
N ARG A 88 -1.81 4.81 7.87
CA ARG A 88 -2.44 5.39 9.08
C ARG A 88 -2.54 4.40 10.24
N VAL A 89 -2.66 3.10 9.97
CA VAL A 89 -2.58 2.05 11.00
C VAL A 89 -1.18 2.02 11.64
N LEU A 90 -0.16 2.37 10.87
CA LEU A 90 1.23 2.47 11.33
C LEU A 90 1.59 3.87 11.86
N ASN A 91 0.58 4.73 12.10
CA ASN A 91 0.74 6.12 12.53
C ASN A 91 1.59 6.99 11.58
N MET A 92 1.61 6.64 10.29
CA MET A 92 2.32 7.42 9.27
C MET A 92 1.39 8.44 8.65
N HIS A 93 1.60 9.72 8.97
CA HIS A 93 0.81 10.84 8.43
C HIS A 93 1.47 11.49 7.20
N GLU A 94 2.80 11.46 7.16
CA GLU A 94 3.61 11.94 6.05
C GLU A 94 3.88 10.85 5.00
N PRO A 95 4.11 11.21 3.72
CA PRO A 95 4.48 10.26 2.68
C PRO A 95 5.72 9.46 3.05
N PHE A 96 5.63 8.13 2.95
CA PHE A 96 6.74 7.24 3.30
C PHE A 96 6.90 6.05 2.37
N ILE A 97 5.88 5.65 1.61
CA ILE A 97 5.94 4.45 0.76
C ILE A 97 7.07 4.56 -0.27
N TYR A 98 7.31 5.75 -0.82
CA TYR A 98 8.41 5.99 -1.75
C TYR A 98 9.81 5.73 -1.15
N LYS A 99 9.94 5.72 0.18
CA LYS A 99 11.21 5.41 0.88
C LYS A 99 11.52 3.91 0.86
N LEU A 100 10.54 3.07 0.54
CA LEU A 100 10.68 1.60 0.48
C LEU A 100 11.10 1.11 -0.93
N VAL A 101 11.05 1.96 -1.95
CA VAL A 101 11.46 1.59 -3.32
C VAL A 101 12.93 1.17 -3.41
N PRO A 102 13.90 1.80 -2.70
CA PRO A 102 15.29 1.36 -2.71
C PRO A 102 15.47 -0.09 -2.23
N ILE A 103 14.86 -0.47 -1.09
CA ILE A 103 14.98 -1.85 -0.59
C ILE A 103 14.32 -2.86 -1.54
N LEU A 104 13.21 -2.48 -2.18
CA LEU A 104 12.61 -3.31 -3.22
C LEU A 104 13.57 -3.52 -4.40
N SER A 105 14.26 -2.45 -4.80
CA SER A 105 15.21 -2.48 -5.92
C SER A 105 16.43 -3.35 -5.58
N GLU A 106 16.88 -3.34 -4.32
CA GLU A 106 17.92 -4.25 -3.83
C GLU A 106 17.47 -5.71 -3.87
N VAL A 107 16.26 -6.02 -3.39
CA VAL A 107 15.74 -7.40 -3.32
C VAL A 107 15.46 -7.99 -4.71
N MET A 108 14.99 -7.17 -5.66
CA MET A 108 14.47 -7.68 -6.94
C MET A 108 15.25 -7.21 -8.18
N GLY A 109 16.17 -6.25 -8.04
CA GLY A 109 16.82 -5.57 -9.16
C GLY A 109 17.78 -6.43 -9.98
N ASP A 110 18.32 -7.50 -9.39
CA ASP A 110 19.15 -8.47 -10.11
C ASP A 110 18.35 -9.22 -11.18
N ALA A 111 17.12 -9.62 -10.85
CA ALA A 111 16.21 -10.29 -11.77
C ALA A 111 15.48 -9.31 -12.71
N PHE A 112 15.24 -8.08 -12.25
CA PHE A 112 14.48 -7.05 -12.96
C PHE A 112 15.24 -5.72 -13.03
N PRO A 113 16.29 -5.59 -13.86
CA PRO A 113 17.15 -4.40 -13.90
C PRO A 113 16.43 -3.07 -14.21
N GLU A 114 15.24 -3.14 -14.80
CA GLU A 114 14.36 -2.00 -15.05
C GLU A 114 13.99 -1.25 -13.77
N ILE A 115 13.82 -1.94 -12.64
CA ILE A 115 13.47 -1.27 -11.37
C ILE A 115 14.63 -0.39 -10.89
N ASN A 116 15.87 -0.86 -11.05
CA ASN A 116 17.07 -0.10 -10.72
C ASN A 116 17.19 1.14 -11.60
N LYS A 117 16.93 1.00 -12.91
CA LYS A 117 16.99 2.11 -13.88
C LYS A 117 15.91 3.16 -13.60
N GLN A 118 14.72 2.74 -13.21
CA GLN A 118 13.57 3.61 -12.99
C GLN A 118 13.35 4.00 -11.53
N GLN A 119 14.24 3.58 -10.61
CA GLN A 119 14.05 3.75 -9.16
C GLN A 119 13.65 5.17 -8.79
N LYS A 120 14.39 6.18 -9.27
CA LYS A 120 14.10 7.58 -8.97
C LYS A 120 12.75 8.05 -9.52
N HIS A 121 12.38 7.59 -10.71
CA HIS A 121 11.09 7.90 -11.31
C HIS A 121 9.94 7.30 -10.48
N VAL A 122 10.04 6.01 -10.14
CA VAL A 122 9.06 5.31 -9.29
C VAL A 122 8.89 6.02 -7.95
N GLN A 123 10.00 6.39 -7.30
CA GLN A 123 9.97 7.14 -6.04
C GLN A 123 9.22 8.47 -6.16
N ASN A 124 9.49 9.23 -7.22
CA ASN A 124 8.85 10.53 -7.42
C ASN A 124 7.35 10.39 -7.68
N VAL A 125 6.93 9.41 -8.49
CA VAL A 125 5.51 9.15 -8.79
C VAL A 125 4.75 8.74 -7.53
N ILE A 126 5.28 7.75 -6.78
CA ILE A 126 4.66 7.30 -5.53
C ILE A 126 4.57 8.46 -4.54
N LYS A 127 5.65 9.22 -4.35
CA LYS A 127 5.66 10.36 -3.43
C LYS A 127 4.60 11.40 -3.81
N ALA A 128 4.51 11.78 -5.08
CA ALA A 128 3.58 12.80 -5.53
C ALA A 128 2.11 12.40 -5.31
N GLU A 129 1.74 11.18 -5.67
CA GLU A 129 0.36 10.70 -5.51
C GLU A 129 0.03 10.43 -4.02
N GLU A 130 0.98 9.92 -3.23
CA GLU A 130 0.83 9.75 -1.77
C GLU A 130 0.65 11.10 -1.07
N THR A 131 1.44 12.13 -1.41
CA THR A 131 1.26 13.50 -0.92
C THR A 131 -0.12 14.05 -1.30
N SER A 132 -0.50 13.93 -2.58
CA SER A 132 -1.77 14.47 -3.06
C SER A 132 -2.98 13.83 -2.36
N PHE A 133 -2.93 12.52 -2.12
CA PHE A 133 -4.02 11.81 -1.46
C PHE A 133 -4.03 12.01 0.06
N GLY A 134 -2.86 12.12 0.70
CA GLY A 134 -2.75 12.35 2.14
C GLY A 134 -3.57 13.56 2.60
N LEU A 135 -3.60 14.63 1.79
CA LEU A 135 -4.39 15.84 2.06
C LEU A 135 -5.90 15.59 2.19
N THR A 136 -6.46 14.61 1.47
CA THR A 136 -7.90 14.30 1.51
C THR A 136 -8.23 13.11 2.39
N LEU A 137 -7.29 12.17 2.54
CA LEU A 137 -7.46 10.93 3.30
C LEU A 137 -7.87 11.19 4.74
N ASP A 138 -7.15 12.07 5.46
CA ASP A 138 -7.39 12.28 6.89
C ASP A 138 -8.80 12.83 7.15
N ARG A 139 -9.21 13.80 6.33
CA ARG A 139 -10.56 14.35 6.36
C ARG A 139 -11.62 13.31 5.97
N GLY A 140 -11.31 12.46 4.98
CA GLY A 140 -12.19 11.36 4.58
C GLY A 140 -12.41 10.34 5.69
N LEU A 141 -11.35 9.99 6.43
CA LEU A 141 -11.42 9.08 7.58
C LEU A 141 -12.24 9.67 8.73
N GLU A 142 -12.02 10.95 9.09
CA GLU A 142 -12.83 11.61 10.12
C GLU A 142 -14.33 11.62 9.79
N ILE A 143 -14.67 11.85 8.53
CA ILE A 143 -16.06 11.87 8.07
C ILE A 143 -16.65 10.47 8.06
N PHE A 144 -15.87 9.48 7.60
CA PHE A 144 -16.27 8.08 7.66
C PHE A 144 -16.60 7.65 9.09
N GLU A 145 -15.73 7.97 10.07
CA GLU A 145 -15.95 7.63 11.48
C GLU A 145 -17.24 8.27 12.02
N LYS A 146 -17.49 9.55 11.69
CA LYS A 146 -18.75 10.24 12.07
C LYS A 146 -19.98 9.56 11.46
N MET A 147 -19.91 9.16 10.19
CA MET A 147 -21.01 8.46 9.51
C MET A 147 -21.23 7.07 10.11
N ALA A 148 -20.15 6.32 10.38
CA ALA A 148 -20.17 4.99 10.95
C ALA A 148 -20.72 4.96 12.38
N ALA A 149 -20.51 6.03 13.16
CA ALA A 149 -20.99 6.17 14.53
C ALA A 149 -22.49 6.54 14.65
N THR A 150 -23.20 6.73 13.53
CA THR A 150 -24.65 7.04 13.57
C THR A 150 -25.48 5.83 14.01
N ALA A 151 -26.51 6.06 14.83
CA ALA A 151 -27.39 5.00 15.32
C ALA A 151 -28.03 4.18 14.19
N GLU A 152 -28.38 4.86 13.09
CA GLU A 152 -28.90 4.23 11.87
C GLU A 152 -27.88 3.26 11.25
N THR A 153 -26.63 3.69 11.06
CA THR A 153 -25.57 2.84 10.48
C THR A 153 -25.25 1.67 11.38
N ILE A 154 -25.19 1.88 12.71
CA ILE A 154 -24.93 0.83 13.69
C ILE A 154 -26.04 -0.22 13.67
N SER A 155 -27.31 0.22 13.68
CA SER A 155 -28.47 -0.68 13.66
C SER A 155 -28.53 -1.48 12.36
N ALA A 156 -28.34 -0.81 11.22
CA ALA A 156 -28.40 -1.43 9.90
C ALA A 156 -27.14 -2.25 9.55
N LYS A 157 -26.02 -2.03 10.25
CA LYS A 157 -24.66 -2.50 9.90
C LYS A 157 -24.28 -2.19 8.44
N LYS A 158 -24.79 -1.07 7.91
CA LYS A 158 -24.66 -0.66 6.51
C LYS A 158 -24.57 0.84 6.41
N LEU A 159 -23.63 1.33 5.62
CA LEU A 159 -23.56 2.73 5.22
C LEU A 159 -24.53 2.97 4.05
N SER A 160 -25.22 4.10 4.04
CA SER A 160 -26.08 4.47 2.91
C SER A 160 -25.28 4.69 1.63
N GLY A 161 -25.91 4.45 0.47
CA GLY A 161 -25.28 4.68 -0.83
C GLY A 161 -24.88 6.15 -1.05
N GLU A 162 -25.66 7.09 -0.51
CA GLU A 162 -25.36 8.53 -0.55
C GLU A 162 -24.08 8.86 0.22
N ASN A 163 -23.94 8.34 1.44
CA ASN A 163 -22.74 8.55 2.25
C ASN A 163 -21.50 7.89 1.61
N ALA A 164 -21.67 6.69 1.06
CA ALA A 164 -20.60 6.01 0.32
C ALA A 164 -20.19 6.79 -0.94
N PHE A 165 -21.15 7.32 -1.70
CA PHE A 165 -20.90 8.14 -2.88
C PHE A 165 -20.18 9.44 -2.52
N LYS A 166 -20.56 10.08 -1.42
CA LYS A 166 -19.87 11.29 -0.92
C LYS A 166 -18.41 11.02 -0.57
N LEU A 167 -18.10 9.89 0.06
CA LEU A 167 -16.71 9.50 0.33
C LEU A 167 -15.92 9.33 -0.98
N TYR A 168 -16.49 8.58 -1.93
CA TYR A 168 -15.90 8.33 -3.23
C TYR A 168 -15.64 9.60 -4.06
N ASP A 169 -16.66 10.46 -4.18
CA ASP A 169 -16.64 11.64 -5.06
C ASP A 169 -15.84 12.79 -4.46
N THR A 170 -16.03 13.07 -3.16
CA THR A 170 -15.44 14.25 -2.53
C THR A 170 -14.05 13.99 -1.94
N TYR A 171 -13.77 12.76 -1.46
CA TYR A 171 -12.53 12.45 -0.72
C TYR A 171 -11.62 11.46 -1.45
N GLY A 172 -12.11 10.83 -2.52
CA GLY A 172 -11.35 9.90 -3.35
C GLY A 172 -11.18 8.53 -2.71
#